data_AF-A0A424L3Z3-F1
#
_entry.id   AF-A0A424L3Z3-F1
#
_cell.length_a   1.000
_cell.length_b   1.000
_cell.length_c   1.000
_cell.angle_alpha   90.00
_cell.angle_beta   90.00
_cell.angle_gamma   90.00
#
_symmetry.space_group_name_H-M   'P 1'
#
loop_
_entity.id
_entity.type
_entity.pdbx_description
1 polymer ?
#
loop_
_entity_poly.entity_id
_entity_poly.type
_entity_poly.pdbx_seq_one_letter_code
_entity_poly.pdbx_strand_id
1 'polypeptide(L)' 'MFHFNTAFKVLNALGVVQFRTRGVEVDEQVAALVHALDGSEPLLIRSDDKDFMQLLSDTTWMHGRVRGIVR' A
#
# COMPACT_ATOMS: atom_id res chain seq x y z
N MET A 1 -18.23 8.16 -11.57
CA MET A 1 -18.51 7.69 -10.18
C MET A 1 -18.77 6.18 -10.06
N PHE A 2 -19.30 5.48 -11.09
CA PHE A 2 -19.65 4.05 -11.03
C PHE A 2 -18.49 3.05 -10.87
N HIS A 3 -17.29 3.38 -11.36
CA HIS A 3 -16.17 2.42 -11.44
C HIS A 3 -15.49 2.15 -10.08
N PHE A 4 -15.40 3.14 -9.19
CA PHE A 4 -14.66 3.01 -7.92
C PHE A 4 -15.33 2.01 -6.97
N ASN A 5 -16.65 2.12 -6.76
CA ASN A 5 -17.39 1.18 -5.91
C ASN A 5 -17.39 -0.25 -6.45
N THR A 6 -17.26 -0.42 -7.77
CA THR A 6 -17.19 -1.74 -8.40
C THR A 6 -15.83 -2.40 -8.13
N ALA A 7 -14.73 -1.65 -8.24
CA ALA A 7 -13.40 -2.14 -7.92
C ALA A 7 -13.28 -2.62 -6.47
N PHE A 8 -13.84 -1.87 -5.51
CA PHE A 8 -13.87 -2.28 -4.08
C PHE A 8 -14.60 -3.61 -3.88
N LYS A 9 -15.73 -3.81 -4.56
CA LYS A 9 -16.50 -5.06 -4.49
C LYS A 9 -15.71 -6.24 -5.07
N VAL A 10 -15.03 -6.04 -6.20
CA VAL A 10 -14.18 -7.06 -6.83
C VAL A 10 -13.03 -7.44 -5.91
N LEU A 11 -12.29 -6.46 -5.36
CA LEU A 11 -11.20 -6.70 -4.42
C LEU A 11 -11.68 -7.47 -3.18
N ASN A 12 -12.85 -7.09 -2.63
CA ASN A 12 -13.44 -7.80 -1.49
C ASN A 12 -13.75 -9.26 -1.83
N ALA A 13 -14.34 -9.51 -3.00
CA ALA A 13 -14.68 -10.86 -3.45
C ALA A 13 -13.44 -11.74 -3.69
N LEU A 14 -12.30 -11.12 -3.99
CA LEU A 14 -11.00 -11.79 -4.12
C LEU A 14 -10.27 -11.99 -2.77
N GLY A 15 -10.89 -11.61 -1.65
CA GLY A 15 -10.30 -11.74 -0.32
C GLY A 15 -9.24 -10.67 0.00
N VAL A 16 -9.16 -9.60 -0.80
CA VAL A 16 -8.28 -8.47 -0.50
C VAL A 16 -8.86 -7.69 0.67
N VAL A 17 -8.10 -7.61 1.76
CA VAL A 17 -8.45 -6.81 2.94
C VAL A 17 -8.41 -5.34 2.58
N GLN A 18 -9.48 -4.62 2.91
CA GLN A 18 -9.65 -3.20 2.57
C GLN A 18 -9.80 -2.38 3.85
N PHE A 19 -8.93 -1.39 4.00
CA PHE A 19 -8.98 -0.44 5.11
C PHE A 19 -9.64 0.86 4.67
N ARG A 20 -10.43 1.46 5.56
CA ARG A 20 -11.00 2.79 5.38
C ARG A 20 -10.64 3.63 6.60
N THR A 21 -10.07 4.80 6.34
CA THR A 21 -9.75 5.79 7.36
C THR A 21 -10.65 7.01 7.21
N ARG A 22 -10.93 7.70 8.32
CA ARG A 22 -11.65 8.97 8.34
C ARG A 22 -10.87 9.97 9.19
N GLY A 23 -10.48 11.08 8.58
CA GLY A 23 -9.75 12.15 9.27
C GLY A 23 -8.25 11.91 9.44
N VAL A 24 -7.70 10.87 8.81
CA VAL A 24 -6.26 10.61 8.74
C VAL A 24 -5.91 10.36 7.27
N GLU A 25 -4.79 10.89 6.81
CA GLU A 25 -4.33 10.69 5.43
C GLU A 25 -3.98 9.20 5.20
N VAL A 26 -4.19 8.74 3.96
CA VAL A 26 -3.93 7.33 3.60
C VAL A 26 -2.45 7.01 3.78
N ASP A 27 -1.59 7.97 3.50
CA ASP A 27 -0.14 7.79 3.48
C ASP A 27 0.39 7.57 4.89
N GLU A 28 -0.15 8.28 5.88
CA GLU A 28 0.14 8.08 7.30
C GLU A 28 -0.28 6.68 7.79
N GLN A 29 -1.45 6.19 7.34
CA GLN A 29 -1.93 4.86 7.71
C GLN A 29 -1.09 3.75 7.08
N VAL A 30 -0.68 3.93 5.82
CA VAL A 30 0.23 3.01 5.13
C VAL A 30 1.59 2.98 5.84
N ALA A 31 2.14 4.13 6.19
CA ALA A 31 3.40 4.22 6.94
C ALA A 31 3.32 3.50 8.29
N ALA A 32 2.25 3.72 9.06
CA ALA A 32 2.03 3.04 10.34
C ALA A 32 1.95 1.52 10.18
N LEU A 33 1.25 1.03 9.14
CA LEU A 33 1.15 -0.40 8.85
C LEU A 33 2.50 -1.00 8.45
N VAL A 34 3.25 -0.33 7.58
CA VAL A 34 4.58 -0.80 7.16
C VAL A 34 5.51 -0.89 8.37
N HIS A 35 5.55 0.15 9.22
CA HIS A 35 6.38 0.12 10.43
C HIS A 35 5.98 -0.97 11.42
N ALA A 36 4.69 -1.28 11.55
CA ALA A 36 4.22 -2.36 12.42
C ALA A 36 4.63 -3.76 11.93
N LEU A 37 4.87 -3.91 10.62
CA LEU A 37 5.20 -5.17 9.97
C LEU A 37 6.69 -5.30 9.59
N ASP A 38 7.44 -4.20 9.61
CA ASP A 38 8.85 -4.18 9.20
C ASP A 38 9.69 -5.16 10.03
N GLY A 39 10.54 -5.93 9.35
CA GLY A 39 11.35 -6.99 9.94
C GLY A 39 10.60 -8.27 10.34
N SER A 40 9.27 -8.27 10.35
CA SER A 40 8.48 -9.50 10.62
C SER A 40 8.21 -10.29 9.34
N GLU A 41 7.91 -9.61 8.24
CA GLU A 41 7.59 -10.21 6.95
C GLU A 41 8.12 -9.35 5.80
N PRO A 42 8.44 -9.96 4.64
CA PRO A 42 8.71 -9.24 3.40
C PRO A 42 7.49 -8.42 2.93
N LEU A 43 7.64 -7.11 2.72
CA LEU A 43 6.57 -6.19 2.34
C LEU A 43 6.79 -5.59 0.95
N LEU A 44 5.74 -5.59 0.11
CA LEU A 44 5.74 -4.93 -1.20
C LEU A 44 4.67 -3.83 -1.26
N ILE A 45 5.11 -2.58 -1.29
CA ILE A 45 4.24 -1.41 -1.51
C ILE A 45 4.00 -1.25 -3.01
N ARG A 46 2.74 -1.24 -3.46
CA ARG A 46 2.39 -0.98 -4.88
C ARG A 46 1.75 0.39 -4.99
N SER A 47 2.54 1.39 -5.37
CA SER A 47 2.07 2.77 -5.53
C SER A 47 2.86 3.49 -6.61
N ASP A 48 2.24 4.48 -7.25
CA ASP A 48 2.92 5.43 -8.13
C ASP A 48 3.40 6.69 -7.37
N ASP A 49 3.01 6.81 -6.09
CA ASP A 49 3.42 7.89 -5.21
C ASP A 49 4.83 7.67 -4.67
N LYS A 50 5.71 8.64 -4.90
CA LYS A 50 7.13 8.59 -4.54
C LYS A 50 7.35 8.80 -3.06
N ASP A 51 6.40 9.35 -2.32
CA ASP A 51 6.58 9.65 -0.90
C ASP A 51 6.74 8.36 -0.08
N PHE A 52 6.21 7.23 -0.56
CA PHE A 52 6.42 5.91 0.05
C PHE A 52 7.85 5.36 -0.09
N MET A 53 8.72 5.96 -0.93
CA MET A 53 10.12 5.54 -1.01
C MET A 53 10.87 5.75 0.32
N GLN A 54 10.38 6.63 1.20
CA GLN A 54 10.96 6.83 2.52
C GLN A 54 10.74 5.63 3.47
N LEU A 55 9.84 4.71 3.13
CA LEU A 55 9.50 3.52 3.92
C LEU A 55 10.30 2.28 3.52
N LEU A 56 11.20 2.40 2.55
CA LEU A 56 12.00 1.29 2.06
C LEU A 56 13.02 0.82 3.10
N SER A 57 13.19 -0.50 3.19
CA SER A 57 14.06 -1.15 4.18
C SER A 57 14.66 -2.45 3.61
N ASP A 58 15.36 -3.20 4.44
CA ASP A 58 15.86 -4.52 4.05
C ASP A 58 14.75 -5.54 3.74
N THR A 59 13.57 -5.32 4.33
CA THR A 59 12.39 -6.19 4.17
C THR A 59 11.23 -5.51 3.47
N THR A 60 11.38 -4.24 3.05
CA THR A 60 10.31 -3.48 2.41
C THR A 60 10.76 -2.94 1.06
N TRP A 61 10.02 -3.30 0.01
CA TRP A 61 10.22 -2.87 -1.37
C TRP A 61 9.02 -2.08 -1.88
N MET A 62 9.21 -1.33 -2.96
CA MET A 62 8.14 -0.63 -3.66
C MET A 62 8.12 -0.99 -5.14
N HIS A 63 6.95 -1.26 -5.70
CA HIS A 63 6.74 -1.41 -7.14
C HIS A 63 5.87 -0.28 -7.69
N GLY A 64 6.48 0.62 -8.46
CA GLY A 64 5.80 1.70 -9.17
C GLY A 64 5.76 1.50 -10.68
N ARG A 65 4.78 2.11 -11.35
CA ARG A 65 4.50 1.91 -12.78
C ARG A 65 5.66 2.23 -13.72
N VAL A 66 6.50 3.21 -13.37
CA VAL A 66 7.60 3.69 -14.24
C VAL A 66 8.96 3.08 -13.89
N ARG A 67 9.17 2.68 -12.63
CA ARG A 67 10.50 2.31 -12.11
C ARG A 67 10.69 0.81 -11.87
N GLY A 68 9.63 0.00 -11.94
CA GLY A 68 9.69 -1.41 -11.57
C GLY A 68 9.80 -1.56 -10.04
N ILE A 69 10.43 -2.65 -9.58
CA ILE A 69 10.66 -2.89 -8.14
C ILE A 69 11.91 -2.13 -7.70
N VAL A 70 11.76 -1.33 -6.65
CA VAL A 70 12.80 -0.53 -6.01
C VAL A 70 12.94 -1.00 -4.56
N ARG A 71 14.19 -1.09 -4.10
CA ARG A 71 14.59 -1.35 -2.71
C ARG A 71 15.18 -0.07 -2.14
#